data_AF-A0A3M3ZVZ3-F1
#
_entry.id   AF-A0A3M3ZVZ3-F1
#
_cell.length_a   1.000
_cell.length_b   1.000
_cell.length_c   1.000
_cell.angle_alpha   90.00
_cell.angle_beta   90.00
_cell.angle_gamma   90.00
#
_symmetry.space_group_name_H-M   'P 1'
#
loop_
_entity.id
_entity.type
_entity.pdbx_description
1 polymer ?
#
loop_
_entity_poly.entity_id
_entity_poly.type
_entity_poly.pdbx_seq_one_letter_code
_entity_poly.pdbx_strand_id
1 'polypeptide(L)' 'MSAEFSKQYPELVSVFKQVDFPIGLLNQTLSDMSKKHEDPKVAATRFLKQNPDVWKTWLPADVASRVSAAL' A
#
# COMPACT_ATOMS: atom_id res chain seq x y z
N MET A 1 -11.70 -1.45 -11.00
CA MET A 1 -10.67 -1.94 -11.94
C MET A 1 -11.37 -2.40 -13.21
N SER A 2 -10.87 -2.06 -14.40
CA SER A 2 -11.55 -2.44 -15.66
C SER A 2 -11.31 -3.90 -16.02
N ALA A 3 -12.23 -4.49 -16.79
CA ALA A 3 -12.11 -5.88 -17.27
C ALA A 3 -10.88 -6.08 -18.17
N GLU A 4 -10.54 -5.06 -18.97
CA GLU A 4 -9.38 -5.09 -19.88
C GLU A 4 -8.05 -5.06 -19.12
N PHE A 5 -7.91 -4.16 -18.14
CA PHE A 5 -6.73 -4.11 -17.26
C PHE A 5 -6.52 -5.44 -16.54
N SER A 6 -7.62 -6.11 -16.16
CA SER A 6 -7.56 -7.37 -15.46
C SER A 6 -7.08 -8.55 -16.31
N LYS A 7 -7.33 -8.50 -17.62
CA LYS A 7 -6.85 -9.51 -18.58
C LYS A 7 -5.39 -9.29 -18.98
N GLN A 8 -4.97 -8.03 -19.08
CA GLN A 8 -3.62 -7.68 -19.52
C GLN A 8 -2.57 -7.83 -18.41
N TYR A 9 -2.97 -7.67 -17.15
CA TYR A 9 -2.05 -7.75 -16.00
C TYR A 9 -2.63 -8.59 -14.86
N PRO A 10 -2.86 -9.90 -15.09
CA PRO A 10 -3.46 -10.77 -14.09
C PRO A 10 -2.63 -10.84 -12.79
N GLU A 11 -1.29 -10.72 -12.87
CA GLU A 11 -0.45 -10.61 -11.68
C GLU A 11 -0.70 -9.34 -10.84
N LEU A 12 -0.93 -8.19 -11.49
CA LEU A 12 -1.24 -6.93 -10.79
C LEU A 12 -2.62 -7.00 -10.14
N VAL A 13 -3.59 -7.62 -10.80
CA VAL A 13 -4.92 -7.88 -10.22
C VAL A 13 -4.83 -8.74 -8.97
N SER A 14 -3.99 -9.77 -9.00
CA SER A 14 -3.79 -10.65 -7.84
C SER A 14 -3.25 -9.87 -6.65
N VAL A 15 -2.28 -8.98 -6.88
CA VAL A 15 -1.75 -8.06 -5.86
C VAL A 15 -2.83 -7.14 -5.29
N PHE A 16 -3.62 -6.48 -6.14
CA PHE A 16 -4.68 -5.58 -5.68
C PHE A 16 -5.75 -6.26 -4.83
N LYS A 17 -5.96 -7.57 -5.00
CA LYS A 17 -6.87 -8.37 -4.17
C LYS A 17 -6.33 -8.65 -2.77
N GLN A 18 -5.01 -8.61 -2.58
CA GLN A 18 -4.38 -8.85 -1.29
C GLN A 18 -4.22 -7.59 -0.46
N VAL A 19 -4.52 -6.42 -1.03
CA VAL A 19 -4.47 -5.14 -0.32
C VAL A 19 -5.53 -5.14 0.77
N ASP A 20 -5.06 -5.22 2.00
CA ASP A 20 -5.90 -5.08 3.20
C ASP A 20 -5.28 -4.05 4.12
N PHE A 21 -6.02 -2.97 4.38
CA PHE A 21 -5.63 -1.95 5.33
C PHE A 21 -6.36 -2.19 6.64
N PRO A 22 -5.65 -2.62 7.71
CA PRO A 22 -6.26 -2.75 9.02
C PRO A 22 -6.93 -1.43 9.42
N ILE A 23 -8.24 -1.45 9.67
CA ILE A 23 -9.05 -0.24 9.83
C ILE A 23 -8.51 0.71 10.92
N GLY A 24 -7.99 0.15 12.01
CA GLY A 24 -7.37 0.93 13.09
C GLY A 24 -6.13 1.69 12.63
N LEU A 25 -5.26 1.04 11.85
CA LEU A 25 -4.04 1.64 11.34
C LEU A 25 -4.34 2.70 10.26
N LEU A 26 -5.33 2.45 9.41
CA LEU A 26 -5.80 3.43 8.44
C LEU A 26 -6.31 4.69 9.12
N ASN A 27 -7.20 4.53 10.11
CA ASN A 27 -7.77 5.66 10.86
C ASN A 27 -6.69 6.45 11.61
N GLN A 28 -5.72 5.77 12.21
CA GLN A 28 -4.58 6.42 12.85
C GLN A 28 -3.77 7.25 11.84
N THR A 29 -3.47 6.67 10.67
CA THR A 29 -2.72 7.35 9.61
C THR A 29 -3.44 8.61 9.12
N LEU A 30 -4.75 8.53 8.89
CA LEU A 30 -5.59 9.66 8.48
C LEU A 30 -5.71 10.72 9.58
N SER A 31 -5.84 10.31 10.84
CA SER A 31 -5.86 11.23 11.99
C SER A 31 -4.55 12.00 12.10
N ASP A 32 -3.41 11.31 11.98
CA ASP A 32 -2.09 11.94 12.02
C ASP A 32 -1.86 12.89 10.85
N MET A 33 -2.28 12.50 9.64
CA MET A 33 -2.22 13.35 8.45
C MET A 33 -3.01 14.64 8.66
N SER A 34 -4.25 14.52 9.16
CA SER A 34 -5.13 15.66 9.44
C SER A 34 -4.51 16.59 10.50
N LYS A 35 -4.05 16.05 11.63
CA LYS A 35 -3.40 16.84 12.70
C LYS A 35 -2.18 17.61 12.20
N LYS A 36 -1.38 17.00 11.32
CA LYS A 36 -0.17 17.58 10.78
C LYS A 36 -0.40 18.47 9.55
N HIS A 37 -1.63 18.51 9.02
CA HIS A 37 -1.93 19.08 7.70
C HIS A 37 -0.96 18.55 6.63
N GLU A 38 -0.63 17.26 6.74
CA GLU A 38 0.37 16.60 5.90
C GLU A 38 -0.23 16.30 4.51
N ASP A 39 0.58 16.48 3.47
CA ASP A 39 0.17 16.11 2.12
C ASP A 39 -0.14 14.60 2.05
N PRO A 40 -1.25 14.18 1.41
CA PRO A 40 -1.64 12.76 1.36
C PRO A 40 -0.56 11.83 0.78
N LYS A 41 0.27 12.29 -0.16
CA LYS A 41 1.37 11.48 -0.70
C LYS A 41 2.47 11.29 0.33
N VAL A 42 2.78 12.33 1.09
CA VAL A 42 3.77 12.26 2.18
C VAL A 42 3.29 11.30 3.26
N ALA A 43 2.01 11.38 3.66
CA ALA A 43 1.41 10.46 4.61
C ALA A 43 1.43 9.00 4.11
N ALA A 44 1.14 8.77 2.82
CA ALA A 44 1.21 7.45 2.20
C ALA A 44 2.65 6.88 2.19
N THR A 45 3.64 7.67 1.79
CA THR A 45 5.05 7.25 1.83
C THR A 45 5.49 6.92 3.27
N ARG A 46 5.09 7.75 4.24
CA ARG A 46 5.37 7.49 5.66
C ARG A 46 4.72 6.19 6.12
N PHE A 47 3.47 5.94 5.77
CA PHE A 47 2.79 4.69 6.09
C PHE A 47 3.56 3.47 5.55
N LEU A 48 3.98 3.50 4.29
CA LEU A 48 4.72 2.40 3.67
C LEU A 48 6.07 2.18 4.39
N LYS A 49 6.79 3.25 4.73
CA LYS A 49 8.07 3.13 5.46
C LYS A 49 7.91 2.58 6.88
N GLN A 50 6.83 2.95 7.56
CA GLN A 50 6.61 2.59 8.97
C GLN A 50 5.96 1.22 9.15
N ASN A 51 5.27 0.69 8.14
CA ASN A 51 4.48 -0.53 8.26
C ASN A 51 4.85 -1.62 7.22
N PRO A 52 6.14 -2.01 7.10
CA PRO A 52 6.55 -3.06 6.16
C PRO A 52 5.83 -4.38 6.40
N ASP A 53 5.55 -4.72 7.66
CA ASP A 53 4.88 -5.98 8.00
C ASP A 53 3.45 -6.06 7.48
N VAL A 54 2.82 -4.91 7.24
CA VAL A 54 1.47 -4.83 6.69
C VAL A 54 1.54 -5.02 5.18
N TRP A 55 2.25 -4.13 4.47
CA TRP A 55 2.17 -4.12 3.01
C TRP A 55 2.98 -5.21 2.31
N LYS A 56 4.02 -5.77 2.95
CA LYS A 56 4.77 -6.88 2.38
C LYS A 56 3.93 -8.14 2.21
N THR A 57 2.86 -8.31 2.99
CA THR A 57 1.93 -9.44 2.86
C THR A 57 1.03 -9.33 1.62
N TRP A 58 0.91 -8.13 1.05
CA TRP A 58 0.10 -7.88 -0.15
C TRP A 58 0.83 -8.24 -1.45
N LEU A 59 2.13 -8.54 -1.36
CA LEU A 59 3.02 -8.66 -2.50
C LEU A 59 3.77 -10.00 -2.47
N PRO A 60 4.04 -10.59 -3.65
CA PRO A 60 5.05 -11.64 -3.77
C PRO A 60 6.40 -11.17 -3.22
N ALA A 61 7.17 -12.08 -2.64
CA ALA A 61 8.41 -11.76 -1.91
C ALA A 61 9.45 -11.01 -2.76
N ASP A 62 9.55 -11.35 -4.05
CA ASP A 62 10.45 -10.70 -5.00
C ASP A 62 10.01 -9.26 -5.30
N VAL A 63 8.70 -9.02 -5.44
CA VAL A 63 8.13 -7.69 -5.63
C VAL A 63 8.26 -6.85 -4.36
N ALA A 64 7.96 -7.43 -3.20
CA ALA A 64 8.10 -6.77 -1.90
C ALA A 64 9.54 -6.29 -1.64
N SER A 65 10.52 -7.09 -2.07
CA SER A 65 11.95 -6.74 -1.97
C SER A 65 12.30 -5.55 -2.86
N ARG A 66 11.80 -5.52 -4.11
CA ARG A 66 12.03 -4.40 -5.04
C ARG A 66 11.38 -3.10 -4.55
N VAL A 67 10.15 -3.17 -4.05
CA VAL A 67 9.45 -2.02 -3.48
C VAL A 67 10.18 -1.52 -2.23
N SER A 68 10.63 -2.42 -1.36
CA SER A 68 11.43 -2.05 -0.17
C SER A 68 12.69 -1.28 -0.53
N ALA A 69 13.36 -1.65 -1.63
CA ALA A 69 14.58 -0.98 -2.09
C ALA A 69 14.31 0.39 -2.76
N ALA A 70 13.09 0.64 -3.23
CA ALA A 70 12.71 1.86 -3.94
C ALA A 70 12.03 2.92 -3.04
N LEU A 71 11.70 2.58 -1.79
CA LEU A 71 11.08 3.45 -0.80
C LEU A 71 12.10 4.30 -0.05
#